data_AF-A0A0D6Q130-F1
#
_entry.id   AF-A0A0D6Q130-F1
#
_cell.length_a   1.000
_cell.length_b   1.000
_cell.length_c   1.000
_cell.angle_alpha   90.00
_cell.angle_beta   90.00
_cell.angle_gamma   90.00
#
_symmetry.space_group_name_H-M   'P 1'
#
loop_
_entity.id
_entity.type
_entity.pdbx_description
1 polymer ?
#
loop_
_entity_poly.entity_id
_entity_poly.type
_entity_poly.pdbx_seq_one_letter_code
_entity_poly.pdbx_strand_id
1 'polypeptide(L)'
;MLGQTGTTESKQGAHASGQVHRQVQEDIERADTFWLSHTATTQCAIPMVALSYGPQDAYPVITIGRPDEAPFDDVIKALQFGGPQGLKIRCQDIYDRLSLTPPEDGDAVCGIIAQPQPVEPAHVLPAQDRVPQDMPARVPTPTTQSPQEPDQQNTLHAALGRLVARHAREEPHVLALLTNSLAHAAQPILDDMIIPVRRALMAAKDMDDFRQRLDGLKLSPAAFAQAMAQGMAAANLAGELMVLDEIGRDPAGHA
;
A
#
# COMPACT_ATOMS: atom_id res chain seq x y z
N MET A 1 -15.66 -8.67 15.40
CA MET A 1 -17.02 -8.10 15.40
C MET A 1 -16.91 -6.58 15.45
N LEU A 2 -16.65 -5.90 14.33
CA LEU A 2 -16.55 -4.43 14.27
C LEU A 2 -17.51 -3.83 13.22
N GLY A 3 -17.82 -4.57 12.15
CA GLY A 3 -18.72 -4.11 11.09
C GLY A 3 -20.22 -4.25 11.40
N GLN A 4 -20.62 -5.08 12.38
CA GLN A 4 -22.04 -5.40 12.56
C GLN A 4 -22.81 -4.43 13.47
N THR A 5 -22.14 -3.74 14.40
CA THR A 5 -22.79 -2.85 15.38
C THR A 5 -22.68 -1.36 15.01
N GLY A 6 -21.78 -1.01 14.08
CA GLY A 6 -21.58 0.38 13.66
C GLY A 6 -22.75 0.95 12.85
N THR A 7 -23.43 0.14 12.04
CA THR A 7 -24.55 0.62 11.20
C THR A 7 -25.86 0.80 11.97
N THR A 8 -26.03 0.13 13.11
CA THR A 8 -27.27 0.18 13.91
C THR A 8 -27.28 1.30 14.97
N GLU A 9 -26.12 1.67 15.55
CA GLU A 9 -26.01 2.67 16.62
C GLU A 9 -25.81 4.12 16.11
N SER A 10 -25.54 4.31 14.82
CA SER A 10 -25.07 5.59 14.28
C SER A 10 -26.15 6.69 14.10
N LYS A 11 -27.35 6.54 14.66
CA LYS A 11 -28.47 7.49 14.44
C LYS A 11 -28.34 8.82 15.20
N GLN A 12 -27.56 8.89 16.28
CA GLN A 12 -27.28 10.13 17.02
C GLN A 12 -25.81 10.14 17.44
N GLY A 13 -24.93 10.77 16.63
CA GLY A 13 -23.49 10.88 16.95
C GLY A 13 -22.53 10.13 16.02
N ALA A 14 -22.93 9.87 14.77
CA ALA A 14 -22.17 9.16 13.74
C ALA A 14 -20.69 9.59 13.61
N HIS A 15 -20.41 10.90 13.68
CA HIS A 15 -19.04 11.42 13.54
C HIS A 15 -18.14 11.07 14.73
N ALA A 16 -18.67 11.10 15.97
CA ALA A 16 -17.92 10.74 17.16
C ALA A 16 -17.67 9.22 17.21
N SER A 17 -18.68 8.41 16.86
CA SER A 17 -18.54 6.95 16.80
C SER A 17 -17.52 6.52 15.73
N GLY A 18 -17.58 7.11 14.53
CA GLY A 18 -16.61 6.84 13.46
C GLY A 18 -15.17 7.25 13.80
N GLN A 19 -14.97 8.28 14.64
CA GLN A 19 -13.64 8.65 15.13
C GLN A 19 -13.07 7.61 16.10
N VAL A 20 -13.88 7.12 17.05
CA VAL A 20 -13.45 6.07 17.98
C VAL A 20 -13.12 4.78 17.22
N HIS A 21 -13.92 4.39 16.23
CA HIS A 21 -13.64 3.21 15.42
C HIS A 21 -12.33 3.32 14.63
N ARG A 22 -12.00 4.51 14.11
CA ARG A 22 -10.72 4.75 13.43
C ARG A 22 -9.53 4.67 14.39
N GLN A 23 -9.65 5.27 15.59
CA GLN A 23 -8.61 5.18 16.61
C GLN A 23 -8.34 3.72 17.02
N VAL A 24 -9.40 2.94 17.23
CA VAL A 24 -9.27 1.50 17.52
C VAL A 24 -8.64 0.74 16.35
N GLN A 25 -9.00 1.08 15.11
CA GLN A 25 -8.39 0.48 13.93
C GLN A 25 -6.89 0.81 13.85
N GLU A 26 -6.50 2.05 14.15
CA GLU A 26 -5.10 2.49 14.19
C GLU A 26 -4.31 1.80 15.31
N ASP A 27 -4.91 1.59 16.49
CA ASP A 27 -4.29 0.85 17.60
C ASP A 27 -4.06 -0.62 17.23
N ILE A 28 -5.04 -1.25 16.57
CA ILE A 28 -4.92 -2.63 16.08
C ILE A 28 -3.86 -2.72 14.98
N GLU A 29 -3.88 -1.80 14.01
CA GLU A 29 -2.87 -1.72 12.94
C GLU A 29 -1.46 -1.61 13.54
N ARG A 30 -1.26 -0.74 14.54
CA ARG A 30 0.02 -0.56 15.21
C ARG A 30 0.45 -1.80 15.98
N ALA A 31 -0.46 -2.43 16.72
CA ALA A 31 -0.16 -3.64 17.48
C ALA A 31 0.21 -4.81 16.55
N ASP A 32 -0.60 -5.08 15.54
CA ASP A 32 -0.37 -6.15 14.56
C ASP A 32 0.98 -5.94 13.86
N THR A 33 1.25 -4.69 13.46
CA THR A 33 2.48 -4.39 12.75
C THR A 33 3.72 -4.47 13.65
N PHE A 34 3.60 -4.15 14.94
CA PHE A 34 4.67 -4.37 15.91
C PHE A 34 5.02 -5.87 16.03
N TRP A 35 4.02 -6.74 16.14
CA TRP A 35 4.23 -8.18 16.22
C TRP A 35 4.83 -8.74 14.92
N LEU A 36 4.37 -8.27 13.76
CA LEU A 36 4.95 -8.65 12.46
C LEU A 36 6.40 -8.20 12.33
N SER A 37 6.72 -6.97 12.74
CA SER A 37 8.08 -6.43 12.75
C SER A 37 9.02 -7.25 13.63
N HIS A 38 8.57 -7.61 14.83
CA HIS A 38 9.33 -8.44 15.75
C HIS A 38 9.56 -9.85 15.19
N THR A 39 8.53 -10.45 14.62
CA THR A 39 8.58 -11.79 14.02
C THR A 39 9.51 -11.81 12.82
N ALA A 40 9.37 -10.85 11.89
CA ALA A 40 10.22 -10.73 10.72
C ALA A 40 11.69 -10.51 11.10
N THR A 41 11.95 -9.69 12.12
CA THR A 41 13.31 -9.43 12.58
C THR A 41 13.93 -10.69 13.20
N THR A 42 13.22 -11.34 14.13
CA THR A 42 13.76 -12.49 14.88
C THR A 42 13.83 -13.78 14.08
N GLN A 43 12.83 -14.04 13.22
CA GLN A 43 12.72 -15.30 12.47
C GLN A 43 13.28 -15.25 11.06
N CYS A 44 13.43 -14.06 10.46
CA CYS A 44 13.97 -13.92 9.11
C CYS A 44 15.30 -13.15 9.11
N ALA A 45 15.32 -11.91 9.58
CA ALA A 45 16.49 -11.03 9.44
C ALA A 45 17.72 -11.57 10.19
N ILE A 46 17.56 -11.88 11.48
CA ILE A 46 18.64 -12.41 12.32
C ILE A 46 19.22 -13.72 11.74
N PRO A 47 18.43 -14.80 11.50
CA PRO A 47 18.99 -16.05 11.01
C PRO A 47 19.57 -15.92 9.60
N MET A 48 18.99 -15.10 8.73
CA MET A 48 19.53 -14.88 7.38
C MET A 48 20.91 -14.22 7.42
N VAL A 49 21.09 -13.19 8.26
CA VAL A 49 22.38 -12.51 8.44
C VAL A 49 23.38 -13.42 9.16
N ALA A 50 22.95 -14.11 10.22
CA ALA A 50 23.81 -15.01 10.99
C ALA A 50 24.30 -16.20 10.15
N LEU A 51 23.47 -16.73 9.25
CA LEU A 51 23.85 -17.80 8.34
C LEU A 51 24.79 -17.32 7.22
N SER A 52 24.60 -16.08 6.75
CA SER A 52 25.39 -15.54 5.63
C SER A 52 26.76 -14.99 6.05
N TYR A 53 26.82 -14.32 7.21
CA TYR A 53 28.00 -13.56 7.66
C TYR A 53 28.54 -14.02 9.01
N GLY A 54 27.94 -15.04 9.63
CA GLY A 54 28.26 -15.45 11.00
C GLY A 54 27.64 -14.53 12.06
N PRO A 55 27.89 -14.81 13.35
CA PRO A 55 27.37 -13.99 14.45
C PRO A 55 27.84 -12.53 14.35
N GLN A 56 26.90 -11.59 14.41
CA GLN A 56 27.15 -10.15 14.42
C GLN A 56 26.79 -9.53 15.78
N ASP A 57 27.45 -8.43 16.14
CA ASP A 57 27.12 -7.66 17.36
C ASP A 57 25.81 -6.87 17.21
N ALA A 58 25.46 -6.48 15.98
CA ALA A 58 24.24 -5.75 15.65
C ALA A 58 23.57 -6.37 14.42
N TYR A 59 22.25 -6.61 14.54
CA TYR A 59 21.43 -7.13 13.46
C TYR A 59 20.48 -6.05 12.94
N PRO A 60 20.10 -6.10 11.64
CA PRO A 60 19.12 -5.18 11.08
C PRO A 60 17.75 -5.42 11.71
N VAL A 61 17.03 -4.34 11.99
CA VAL A 61 15.66 -4.37 12.50
C VAL A 61 14.71 -4.04 11.37
N ILE A 62 13.73 -4.91 11.15
CA ILE A 62 12.65 -4.68 10.18
C ILE A 62 11.52 -3.98 10.92
N THR A 63 11.25 -2.73 10.54
CA THR A 63 10.09 -1.97 11.04
C THR A 63 9.06 -1.86 9.93
N ILE A 64 7.90 -2.43 10.18
CA ILE A 64 6.71 -2.30 9.35
C ILE A 64 5.80 -1.32 10.11
N GLY A 65 5.09 -0.46 9.41
CA GLY A 65 4.14 0.46 10.02
C GLY A 65 3.80 1.61 9.10
N ARG A 66 2.66 2.24 9.36
CA ARG A 66 2.38 3.55 8.80
C ARG A 66 3.33 4.56 9.46
N PRO A 67 4.13 5.33 8.71
CA PRO A 67 4.92 6.39 9.30
C PRO A 67 3.96 7.42 9.92
N ASP A 68 4.12 7.70 11.23
CA ASP A 68 3.38 8.75 11.95
C ASP A 68 3.90 10.14 11.54
N GLU A 69 3.76 10.46 10.27
CA GLU A 69 4.07 11.79 9.77
C GLU A 69 2.93 12.72 10.16
N ALA A 70 3.23 13.71 11.01
CA ALA A 70 2.33 14.83 11.27
C ALA A 70 1.77 15.38 9.94
N PRO A 71 0.47 15.71 9.87
CA PRO A 71 -0.10 16.28 8.67
C PRO A 71 0.64 17.57 8.31
N PHE A 72 0.86 17.78 7.01
CA PHE A 72 1.68 18.88 6.51
C PHE A 72 1.23 20.26 7.00
N ASP A 73 -0.08 20.47 7.13
CA ASP A 73 -0.65 21.70 7.68
C ASP A 73 -0.16 22.03 9.09
N ASP A 74 0.04 21.03 9.93
CA ASP A 74 0.51 21.24 11.30
C ASP A 74 2.00 21.54 11.34
N VAL A 75 2.77 20.98 10.40
CA VAL A 75 4.19 21.31 10.20
C VAL A 75 4.34 22.76 9.74
N ILE A 76 3.51 23.23 8.80
CA ILE A 76 3.52 24.63 8.35
C ILE A 76 3.13 25.56 9.50
N LYS A 77 2.08 25.24 10.26
CA LYS A 77 1.66 26.05 11.42
C LYS A 77 2.80 26.14 12.44
N ALA A 78 3.43 25.00 12.77
CA ALA A 78 4.57 24.97 13.68
C ALA A 78 5.73 25.82 13.17
N LEU A 79 5.97 25.85 11.85
CA LEU A 79 7.00 26.70 11.25
C LEU A 79 6.63 28.19 11.27
N GLN A 80 5.38 28.54 10.98
CA GLN A 80 4.89 29.92 11.00
C GLN A 80 4.92 30.52 12.40
N PHE A 81 4.52 29.75 13.43
CA PHE A 81 4.52 30.23 14.81
C PHE A 81 5.87 30.05 15.51
N GLY A 82 6.58 28.95 15.24
CA GLY A 82 7.86 28.61 15.85
C GLY A 82 9.06 29.30 15.20
N GLY A 83 9.02 29.56 13.90
CA GLY A 83 10.08 30.25 13.17
C GLY A 83 10.41 31.63 13.75
N PRO A 84 9.41 32.53 13.94
CA PRO A 84 9.62 33.82 14.59
C PRO A 84 10.08 33.71 16.05
N GLN A 85 9.78 32.59 16.72
CA GLN A 85 10.21 32.31 18.09
C GLN A 85 11.62 31.68 18.16
N GLY A 86 12.28 31.49 17.02
CA GLY A 86 13.65 30.98 16.94
C GLY A 86 13.78 29.46 16.85
N LEU A 87 12.73 28.75 16.41
CA LEU A 87 12.80 27.32 16.11
C LEU A 87 13.78 27.09 14.95
N LYS A 88 14.93 26.46 15.25
CA LYS A 88 15.92 26.08 14.26
C LYS A 88 15.59 24.71 13.69
N ILE A 89 15.31 24.66 12.40
CA ILE A 89 15.08 23.42 11.64
C ILE A 89 16.02 23.37 10.44
N ARG A 90 16.42 22.16 10.05
CA ARG A 90 17.19 21.94 8.83
C ARG A 90 16.25 22.04 7.64
N CYS A 91 16.56 22.92 6.67
CA CYS A 91 15.73 23.10 5.48
C CYS A 91 15.57 21.81 4.67
N GLN A 92 16.60 20.96 4.64
CA GLN A 92 16.56 19.64 3.98
C GLN A 92 15.39 18.79 4.47
N ASP A 93 15.05 18.83 5.76
CA ASP A 93 13.97 18.01 6.33
C ASP A 93 12.59 18.40 5.77
N ILE A 94 12.42 19.68 5.40
CA ILE A 94 11.19 20.16 4.78
C ILE A 94 11.14 19.77 3.30
N TYR A 95 12.27 19.85 2.60
CA TYR A 95 12.37 19.43 1.20
C TYR A 95 12.13 17.93 1.04
N ASP A 96 12.79 17.11 1.86
CA ASP A 96 12.63 15.65 1.85
C ASP A 96 11.17 15.25 2.12
N ARG A 97 10.53 15.91 3.09
CA ARG A 97 9.12 15.66 3.43
C ARG A 97 8.15 16.10 2.35
N LEU A 98 8.49 17.15 1.61
CA LEU A 98 7.73 17.58 0.43
C LEU A 98 8.09 16.78 -0.83
N SER A 99 9.03 15.83 -0.74
CA SER A 99 9.63 15.15 -1.90
C SER A 99 10.12 16.14 -2.96
N LEU A 100 10.61 17.30 -2.52
CA LEU A 100 11.18 18.34 -3.35
C LEU A 100 12.70 18.24 -3.31
N THR A 101 13.33 18.52 -4.45
CA THR A 101 14.78 18.67 -4.50
C THR A 101 15.16 20.06 -3.98
N PRO A 102 16.26 20.20 -3.22
CA PRO A 102 16.76 21.50 -2.81
C PRO A 102 16.99 22.39 -4.04
N PRO A 103 16.62 23.69 -3.99
CA PRO A 103 16.80 24.60 -5.11
C PRO A 103 18.28 24.85 -5.39
N GLU A 104 18.66 24.95 -6.66
CA GLU A 104 20.00 25.33 -7.10
C GLU A 104 20.13 26.84 -7.32
N ASP A 105 21.36 27.35 -7.37
CA ASP A 105 21.65 28.76 -7.65
C ASP A 105 21.19 29.13 -9.08
N GLY A 106 19.98 29.66 -9.20
CA GLY A 106 19.39 30.10 -10.48
C GLY A 106 17.95 29.67 -10.71
N ASP A 107 17.38 28.85 -9.83
CA ASP A 107 16.00 28.38 -9.98
C ASP A 107 14.96 29.49 -9.77
N ALA A 108 13.93 29.47 -10.59
CA ALA A 108 12.82 30.42 -10.51
C ALA A 108 11.99 30.18 -9.25
N VAL A 109 11.84 31.20 -8.41
CA VAL A 109 10.99 31.15 -7.22
C VAL A 109 9.52 31.19 -7.65
N CYS A 110 8.80 30.09 -7.47
CA CYS A 110 7.36 30.02 -7.68
C CYS A 110 6.61 30.71 -6.53
N GLY A 111 6.00 31.87 -6.80
CA GLY A 111 5.14 32.59 -5.87
C GLY A 111 5.51 34.07 -5.71
N ILE A 112 4.76 34.77 -4.88
CA ILE A 112 5.03 36.16 -4.53
C ILE A 112 5.98 36.13 -3.33
N ILE A 113 7.19 36.66 -3.48
CA ILE A 113 8.11 36.84 -2.36
C ILE A 113 7.47 37.86 -1.42
N ALA A 114 7.03 37.42 -0.24
CA ALA A 114 6.61 38.34 0.80
C ALA A 114 7.84 39.12 1.26
N GLN A 115 7.94 40.40 0.87
CA GLN A 115 8.98 41.26 1.41
C GLN A 115 8.83 41.32 2.93
N PRO A 116 9.92 41.16 3.71
CA PRO A 116 9.88 41.42 5.14
C PRO A 116 9.40 42.85 5.33
N GLN A 117 8.16 42.99 5.83
CA GLN A 117 7.60 44.30 6.13
C GLN A 117 8.48 44.91 7.23
N PRO A 118 9.10 46.08 7.00
CA PRO A 118 9.72 46.82 8.09
C PRO A 118 8.67 46.99 9.18
N VAL A 119 9.05 46.80 10.45
CA VAL A 119 8.17 47.10 11.58
C VAL A 119 8.02 48.62 11.62
N GLU A 120 7.06 49.15 10.86
CA GLU A 120 6.69 50.54 10.97
C GLU A 120 6.00 50.75 12.33
N PRO A 121 6.38 51.80 13.08
CA PRO A 121 5.68 52.14 14.31
C PRO A 121 4.21 52.41 14.00
N ALA A 122 3.31 51.90 14.85
CA ALA A 122 1.87 51.96 14.65
C ALA A 122 1.41 53.38 14.30
N HIS A 123 1.10 53.63 13.03
CA HIS A 123 0.48 54.87 12.61
C HIS A 123 -1.03 54.71 12.82
N VAL A 124 -1.57 55.47 13.78
CA VAL A 124 -3.00 55.59 14.01
C VAL A 124 -3.60 56.27 12.78
N LEU A 125 -4.19 55.47 11.89
CA LEU A 125 -5.04 55.99 10.83
C LEU A 125 -6.31 56.56 11.49
N PRO A 126 -6.75 57.79 11.14
CA PRO A 126 -8.04 58.29 11.60
C PRO A 126 -9.15 57.36 11.07
N ALA A 127 -10.15 57.08 11.91
CA ALA A 127 -11.27 56.22 11.57
C ALA A 127 -11.95 56.72 10.29
N GLN A 128 -11.83 55.94 9.22
CA GLN A 128 -12.61 56.15 8.01
C GLN A 128 -13.91 55.36 8.15
N ASP A 129 -15.02 56.07 8.26
CA ASP A 129 -16.36 55.51 8.08
C ASP A 129 -16.48 55.03 6.64
N ARG A 130 -16.22 53.74 6.40
CA ARG A 130 -16.52 53.10 5.13
C ARG A 130 -17.99 52.72 5.12
N VAL A 131 -18.76 53.34 4.24
CA VAL A 131 -20.14 52.96 3.93
C VAL A 131 -20.17 51.48 3.47
N PRO A 132 -21.16 50.67 3.91
CA PRO A 132 -21.25 49.27 3.49
C PRO A 132 -21.35 49.17 1.96
N GLN A 133 -20.38 48.50 1.33
CA GLN A 133 -20.48 48.13 -0.07
C GLN A 133 -21.33 46.86 -0.18
N ASP A 134 -22.46 46.99 -0.85
CA ASP A 134 -23.36 45.88 -1.17
C ASP A 134 -22.71 45.05 -2.29
N MET A 135 -22.15 43.89 -1.94
CA MET A 135 -21.60 42.96 -2.92
C MET A 135 -22.72 42.04 -3.43
N PRO A 136 -22.94 41.95 -4.76
CA PRO A 136 -23.88 40.96 -5.29
C PRO A 136 -23.35 39.54 -5.02
N ALA A 137 -24.24 38.65 -4.59
CA ALA A 137 -23.94 37.24 -4.34
C ALA A 137 -23.39 36.57 -5.61
N ARG A 138 -22.13 36.12 -5.57
CA ARG A 138 -21.58 35.21 -6.59
C ARG A 138 -22.16 33.83 -6.37
N VAL A 139 -23.14 33.46 -7.19
CA VAL A 139 -23.50 32.06 -7.42
C VAL A 139 -22.55 31.53 -8.50
N PRO A 140 -21.66 30.57 -8.23
CA PRO A 140 -20.86 29.96 -9.29
C PRO A 140 -21.77 29.09 -10.16
N THR A 141 -21.69 29.26 -11.48
CA THR A 141 -22.31 28.36 -12.45
C THR A 141 -21.54 27.03 -12.50
N PRO A 142 -22.23 25.86 -12.51
CA PRO A 142 -21.57 24.57 -12.60
C PRO A 142 -20.98 24.38 -14.01
N THR A 143 -19.70 24.02 -14.08
CA THR A 143 -19.02 23.64 -15.31
C THR A 143 -19.23 22.14 -15.54
N THR A 144 -19.91 21.77 -16.63
CA THR A 144 -20.13 20.38 -17.07
C THR A 144 -19.09 19.95 -18.09
N GLN A 145 -17.82 19.91 -17.71
CA GLN A 145 -16.78 19.27 -18.54
C GLN A 145 -15.84 18.44 -17.67
N SER A 146 -16.05 17.12 -17.75
CA SER A 146 -15.09 16.11 -17.31
C SER A 146 -13.92 16.06 -18.31
N PRO A 147 -12.66 15.94 -17.87
CA PRO A 147 -11.54 15.65 -18.75
C PRO A 147 -11.72 14.28 -19.43
N GLN A 148 -11.71 14.24 -20.76
CA GLN A 148 -11.64 13.00 -21.51
C GLN A 148 -10.24 12.39 -21.38
N GLU A 149 -10.17 11.16 -20.89
CA GLU A 149 -8.95 10.35 -20.91
C GLU A 149 -8.57 9.96 -22.36
N PRO A 150 -7.26 9.87 -22.69
CA PRO A 150 -6.80 9.57 -24.03
C PRO A 150 -7.02 8.09 -24.42
N ASP A 151 -7.54 7.91 -25.64
CA ASP A 151 -7.76 6.66 -26.38
C ASP A 151 -6.58 5.66 -26.26
N GLN A 152 -6.75 4.58 -25.50
CA GLN A 152 -5.88 3.40 -25.56
C GLN A 152 -6.23 2.56 -26.80
N GLN A 153 -5.65 2.92 -27.94
CA GLN A 153 -5.72 2.10 -29.14
C GLN A 153 -4.79 0.88 -29.05
N ASN A 154 -5.42 -0.30 -28.93
CA ASN A 154 -5.03 -1.58 -29.54
C ASN A 154 -3.56 -2.03 -29.42
N THR A 155 -3.13 -2.43 -28.23
CA THR A 155 -1.98 -3.35 -28.13
C THR A 155 -2.43 -4.78 -28.48
N LEU A 156 -1.52 -5.58 -29.06
CA LEU A 156 -1.78 -6.99 -29.41
C LEU A 156 -2.29 -7.80 -28.19
N HIS A 157 -1.81 -7.44 -27.00
CA HIS A 157 -2.20 -8.05 -25.73
C HIS A 157 -3.65 -7.70 -25.36
N ALA A 158 -4.11 -6.47 -25.62
CA ALA A 158 -5.51 -6.09 -25.45
C ALA A 158 -6.45 -6.76 -26.48
N ALA A 159 -5.95 -7.08 -27.68
CA ALA A 159 -6.70 -7.86 -28.67
C ALA A 159 -6.82 -9.34 -28.28
N LEU A 160 -5.72 -9.94 -27.80
CA LEU A 160 -5.70 -11.30 -27.25
C LEU A 160 -6.56 -11.42 -25.99
N GLY A 161 -6.45 -10.47 -25.05
CA GLY A 161 -7.28 -10.41 -23.85
C GLY A 161 -8.77 -10.32 -24.17
N ARG A 162 -9.16 -9.52 -25.18
CA ARG A 162 -10.55 -9.46 -25.65
C ARG A 162 -11.03 -10.76 -26.31
N LEU A 163 -10.17 -11.46 -27.05
CA LEU A 163 -10.51 -12.75 -27.66
C LEU A 163 -10.74 -13.83 -26.58
N VAL A 164 -9.83 -13.90 -25.60
CA VAL A 164 -9.90 -14.84 -24.48
C VAL A 164 -11.09 -14.50 -23.58
N ALA A 165 -11.34 -13.23 -23.28
CA ALA A 165 -12.52 -12.80 -22.51
C ALA A 165 -13.84 -13.12 -23.22
N ARG A 166 -13.87 -13.04 -24.56
CA ARG A 166 -15.06 -13.41 -25.34
C ARG A 166 -15.32 -14.92 -25.28
N HIS A 167 -14.28 -15.75 -25.29
CA HIS A 167 -14.39 -17.20 -25.13
C HIS A 167 -14.67 -17.63 -23.69
N ALA A 168 -14.12 -16.92 -22.69
CA ALA A 168 -14.37 -17.19 -21.27
C ALA A 168 -15.83 -16.89 -20.85
N ARG A 169 -16.49 -15.92 -21.50
CA ARG A 169 -17.93 -15.66 -21.32
C ARG A 169 -18.84 -16.76 -21.87
N GLU A 170 -18.38 -17.49 -22.89
CA GLU A 170 -19.18 -18.55 -23.52
C GLU A 170 -19.03 -19.90 -22.79
N GLU A 171 -17.89 -20.21 -22.17
CA GLU A 171 -17.72 -21.44 -21.39
C GLU A 171 -16.88 -21.28 -20.10
N PRO A 172 -17.45 -21.49 -18.90
CA PRO A 172 -16.70 -21.55 -17.62
C PRO A 172 -15.73 -22.75 -17.55
N HIS A 173 -15.70 -23.57 -18.58
CA HIS A 173 -14.85 -24.76 -18.69
C HIS A 173 -13.37 -24.41 -18.85
N VAL A 174 -13.03 -23.26 -19.43
CA VAL A 174 -11.62 -22.88 -19.70
C VAL A 174 -10.83 -22.66 -18.41
N LEU A 175 -11.41 -21.98 -17.40
CA LEU A 175 -10.78 -21.80 -16.10
C LEU A 175 -10.62 -23.13 -15.35
N ALA A 176 -11.63 -24.00 -15.44
CA ALA A 176 -11.57 -25.34 -14.86
C ALA A 176 -10.50 -26.21 -15.54
N LEU A 177 -10.33 -26.09 -16.87
CA LEU A 177 -9.29 -26.79 -17.61
C LEU A 177 -7.88 -26.29 -17.28
N LEU A 178 -7.70 -24.97 -17.14
CA LEU A 178 -6.39 -24.38 -16.77
C LEU A 178 -6.00 -24.75 -15.34
N THR A 179 -6.93 -24.67 -14.39
CA THR A 179 -6.69 -25.07 -12.99
C THR A 179 -6.42 -26.57 -12.87
N ASN A 180 -7.19 -27.41 -13.58
CA ASN A 180 -6.98 -28.86 -13.56
C ASN A 180 -5.69 -29.28 -14.26
N SER A 181 -5.30 -28.61 -15.36
CA SER A 181 -4.04 -28.82 -16.04
C SER A 181 -2.85 -28.42 -15.16
N LEU A 182 -2.95 -27.31 -14.43
CA LEU A 182 -1.93 -26.87 -13.50
C LEU A 182 -1.79 -27.84 -12.33
N ALA A 183 -2.92 -28.26 -11.75
CA ALA A 183 -2.93 -29.25 -10.68
C ALA A 183 -2.25 -30.56 -11.13
N HIS A 184 -2.58 -31.06 -12.33
CA HIS A 184 -1.95 -32.26 -12.90
C HIS A 184 -0.45 -32.08 -13.16
N ALA A 185 -0.01 -30.90 -13.60
CA ALA A 185 1.40 -30.62 -13.85
C ALA A 185 2.23 -30.48 -12.55
N ALA A 186 1.63 -29.91 -11.50
CA ALA A 186 2.27 -29.70 -10.20
C ALA A 186 2.33 -30.97 -9.34
N GLN A 187 1.36 -31.88 -9.51
CA GLN A 187 1.21 -33.09 -8.71
C GLN A 187 2.46 -33.98 -8.61
N PRO A 188 3.14 -34.38 -9.72
CA PRO A 188 4.34 -35.20 -9.61
C PRO A 188 5.50 -34.49 -8.89
N ILE A 189 5.61 -33.17 -9.05
CA ILE A 189 6.67 -32.37 -8.40
C ILE A 189 6.42 -32.28 -6.89
N LEU A 190 5.16 -32.06 -6.50
CA LEU A 190 4.74 -32.04 -5.10
C LEU A 190 4.89 -33.43 -4.48
N ASP A 191 4.52 -34.50 -5.19
CA ASP A 191 4.67 -35.88 -4.71
C ASP A 191 6.15 -36.24 -4.50
N ASP A 192 7.05 -35.81 -5.39
CA ASP A 192 8.50 -36.00 -5.24
C ASP A 192 9.06 -35.31 -3.98
N MET A 193 8.42 -34.25 -3.49
CA MET A 193 8.81 -33.58 -2.24
C MET A 193 8.09 -34.16 -1.02
N ILE A 194 6.79 -34.47 -1.13
CA ILE A 194 5.93 -34.87 -0.01
C ILE A 194 6.16 -36.33 0.36
N ILE A 195 6.32 -37.23 -0.61
CA ILE A 195 6.45 -38.67 -0.37
C ILE A 195 7.71 -38.99 0.46
N PRO A 196 8.89 -38.44 0.17
CA PRO A 196 10.09 -38.67 0.99
C PRO A 196 9.94 -38.16 2.42
N VAL A 197 9.36 -36.96 2.59
CA VAL A 197 9.14 -36.36 3.93
C VAL A 197 8.14 -37.17 4.74
N ARG A 198 7.03 -37.59 4.12
CA ARG A 198 6.04 -38.47 4.77
C ARG A 198 6.65 -39.80 5.16
N ARG A 199 7.51 -40.38 4.32
CA ARG A 199 8.23 -41.63 4.63
C ARG A 199 9.21 -41.45 5.78
N ALA A 200 9.94 -40.34 5.81
CA ALA A 200 10.85 -40.00 6.91
C ALA A 200 10.08 -39.84 8.23
N LEU A 201 8.90 -39.21 8.20
CA LEU A 201 8.04 -39.02 9.37
C LEU A 201 7.48 -40.34 9.90
N MET A 202 6.97 -41.20 9.01
CA MET A 202 6.38 -42.49 9.40
C MET A 202 7.41 -43.51 9.90
N ALA A 203 8.68 -43.38 9.49
CA ALA A 203 9.77 -44.25 9.92
C ALA A 203 10.52 -43.74 11.16
N ALA A 204 10.28 -42.49 11.56
CA ALA A 204 10.96 -41.88 12.70
C ALA A 204 10.38 -42.42 14.02
N LYS A 205 11.27 -42.75 14.95
CA LYS A 205 10.87 -43.17 16.30
C LYS A 205 10.66 -41.97 17.23
N ASP A 206 11.50 -40.95 17.07
CA ASP A 206 11.55 -39.74 17.91
C ASP A 206 11.84 -38.49 17.04
N MET A 207 11.66 -37.28 17.62
CA MET A 207 11.85 -36.01 16.90
C MET A 207 13.28 -35.79 16.39
N ASP A 208 14.28 -36.24 17.17
CA ASP A 208 15.69 -36.14 16.76
C ASP A 208 16.03 -37.09 15.60
N ASP A 209 15.42 -38.29 15.57
CA ASP A 209 15.54 -39.26 14.48
C ASP A 209 14.86 -38.73 13.20
N PHE A 210 13.71 -38.06 13.34
CA PHE A 210 13.06 -37.39 12.21
C PHE A 210 13.94 -36.27 11.63
N ARG A 211 14.55 -35.43 12.48
CA ARG A 211 15.43 -34.34 12.06
C ARG A 211 16.66 -34.86 11.30
N GLN A 212 17.34 -35.89 11.82
CA GLN A 212 18.47 -36.51 11.13
C GLN A 212 18.09 -37.10 9.77
N ARG A 213 16.90 -37.71 9.68
CA ARG A 213 16.38 -38.24 8.41
C ARG A 213 16.07 -37.11 7.44
N LEU A 214 15.46 -36.03 7.91
CA LEU A 214 15.11 -34.86 7.09
C LEU A 214 16.37 -34.16 6.56
N ASP A 215 17.42 -34.02 7.37
CA ASP A 215 18.73 -33.47 6.95
C ASP A 215 19.41 -34.35 5.88
N GLY A 216 19.12 -35.65 5.87
CA GLY A 216 19.58 -36.58 4.85
C GLY A 216 18.81 -36.54 3.53
N LEU A 217 17.64 -35.89 3.49
CA LEU A 217 16.84 -35.74 2.27
C LEU A 217 17.40 -34.58 1.43
N LYS A 218 17.96 -34.90 0.27
CA LYS A 218 18.32 -33.90 -0.75
C LYS A 218 17.08 -33.43 -1.51
N LEU A 219 16.25 -32.61 -0.87
CA LEU A 219 15.15 -31.91 -1.53
C LEU A 219 15.75 -30.86 -2.48
N SER A 220 15.45 -30.93 -3.77
CA SER A 220 16.02 -29.98 -4.73
C SER A 220 15.32 -28.62 -4.60
N PRO A 221 16.00 -27.54 -4.19
CA PRO A 221 15.39 -26.22 -4.07
C PRO A 221 14.96 -25.66 -5.43
N ALA A 222 15.63 -26.09 -6.50
CA ALA A 222 15.36 -25.67 -7.87
C ALA A 222 14.00 -26.15 -8.40
N ALA A 223 13.62 -27.40 -8.14
CA ALA A 223 12.31 -27.91 -8.58
C ALA A 223 11.15 -27.19 -7.89
N PHE A 224 11.31 -26.86 -6.60
CA PHE A 224 10.33 -26.08 -5.86
C PHE A 224 10.24 -24.64 -6.37
N ALA A 225 11.38 -23.98 -6.58
CA ALA A 225 11.41 -22.62 -7.13
C ALA A 225 10.74 -22.55 -8.51
N GLN A 226 10.96 -23.55 -9.36
CA GLN A 226 10.34 -23.61 -10.68
C GLN A 226 8.83 -23.86 -10.63
N ALA A 227 8.36 -24.73 -9.74
CA ALA A 227 6.92 -24.95 -9.51
C ALA A 227 6.23 -23.71 -8.95
N MET A 228 6.88 -22.99 -8.02
CA MET A 228 6.36 -21.72 -7.48
C MET A 228 6.31 -20.63 -8.55
N ALA A 229 7.33 -20.52 -9.41
CA ALA A 229 7.33 -19.56 -10.51
C ALA A 229 6.18 -19.82 -11.50
N GLN A 230 5.93 -21.09 -11.81
CA GLN A 230 4.81 -21.50 -12.66
C GLN A 230 3.45 -21.25 -11.99
N GLY A 231 3.33 -21.51 -10.69
CA GLY A 231 2.12 -21.22 -9.90
C GLY A 231 1.81 -19.73 -9.82
N MET A 232 2.81 -18.88 -9.59
CA MET A 232 2.65 -17.42 -9.57
C MET A 232 2.23 -16.87 -10.93
N ALA A 233 2.82 -17.36 -12.02
CA ALA A 233 2.44 -16.97 -13.37
C ALA A 233 0.98 -17.33 -13.69
N ALA A 234 0.54 -18.52 -13.27
CA ALA A 234 -0.85 -18.95 -13.47
C ALA A 234 -1.85 -18.19 -12.57
N ALA A 235 -1.48 -17.88 -11.33
CA ALA A 235 -2.30 -17.08 -10.44
C ALA A 235 -2.49 -15.65 -10.98
N ASN A 236 -1.44 -15.07 -11.56
CA ASN A 236 -1.51 -13.76 -12.20
C ASN A 236 -2.45 -13.77 -13.42
N LEU A 237 -2.31 -14.77 -14.29
CA LEU A 237 -3.21 -14.96 -15.43
C LEU A 237 -4.66 -15.20 -14.99
N ALA A 238 -4.89 -16.00 -13.94
CA ALA A 238 -6.22 -16.23 -13.39
C ALA A 238 -6.83 -14.94 -12.82
N GLY A 239 -6.04 -14.13 -12.10
CA GLY A 239 -6.48 -12.85 -11.57
C GLY A 239 -6.85 -11.85 -12.68
N GLU A 240 -6.03 -11.77 -13.73
CA GLU A 240 -6.30 -10.92 -14.89
C GLU A 240 -7.58 -11.37 -15.62
N LEU A 241 -7.82 -12.67 -15.73
CA LEU A 241 -9.06 -13.22 -16.28
C LEU A 241 -10.29 -12.93 -15.42
N MET A 242 -10.16 -12.96 -14.08
CA MET A 242 -11.25 -12.63 -13.16
C MET A 242 -11.62 -11.15 -13.23
N VAL A 243 -10.62 -10.26 -13.30
CA VAL A 243 -10.85 -8.82 -13.49
C VAL A 243 -11.52 -8.55 -14.85
N LEU A 244 -11.14 -9.28 -15.89
CA LEU A 244 -11.78 -9.18 -17.21
C LEU A 244 -13.21 -9.76 -17.22
N ASP A 245 -13.51 -10.78 -16.41
CA ASP A 245 -14.88 -11.28 -16.20
C ASP A 245 -15.73 -10.24 -15.46
N GLU A 246 -15.20 -9.62 -14.40
CA GLU A 246 -15.86 -8.57 -13.61
C GLU A 246 -16.21 -7.36 -14.48
N ILE A 247 -15.23 -6.82 -15.22
CA ILE A 247 -15.42 -5.74 -16.20
C ILE A 247 -16.41 -6.17 -17.29
N GLY A 248 -16.47 -7.48 -17.59
CA GLY A 248 -17.37 -8.01 -18.57
C GLY A 248 -18.81 -8.24 -18.14
N ARG A 249 -19.03 -8.32 -16.82
CA ARG A 249 -20.33 -8.54 -16.18
C ARG A 249 -21.11 -7.26 -15.95
N ASP A 250 -20.46 -6.10 -16.08
CA ASP A 250 -21.09 -4.78 -15.89
C ASP A 250 -21.28 -4.01 -17.23
N PRO A 251 -22.32 -4.31 -18.02
CA PRO A 251 -22.70 -3.50 -19.16
C PRO A 251 -23.65 -2.32 -18.81
N ALA A 252 -23.93 -2.04 -17.53
CA ALA A 252 -24.89 -0.99 -17.16
C ALA A 252 -24.68 -0.38 -15.77
N GLY A 253 -23.64 0.43 -15.61
CA GLY A 253 -23.58 1.46 -14.56
C GLY A 253 -24.41 2.67 -14.95
N HIS A 254 -25.61 2.79 -14.37
CA HIS A 254 -26.54 3.90 -14.54
C HIS A 254 -25.94 5.29 -14.19
N ALA A 255 -26.14 6.24 -15.11
CA ALA A 255 -26.51 7.62 -14.78
C ALA A 255 -28.02 7.69 -14.45
#